data_AF-A0A497CQW4-F1
#
_entry.id   AF-A0A497CQW4-F1
#
_cell.length_a   1.000
_cell.length_b   1.000
_cell.length_c   1.000
_cell.angle_alpha   90.00
_cell.angle_beta   90.00
_cell.angle_gamma   90.00
#
_symmetry.space_group_name_H-M   'P 1'
#
loop_
_entity.id
_entity.type
_entity.pdbx_description
1 polymer ?
#
loop_
_entity_poly.entity_id
_entity_poly.type
_entity_poly.pdbx_seq_one_letter_code
_entity_poly.pdbx_strand_id
1 'polypeptide(L)'
;MYKMKAIAINGTEDHAHVLLFLPSTITIAKAIQVVKGGSSHWVHQTFPEYHDFEWQKGYGAFSVSHFDLDKIIAYTKNQKKHHAVEDSKTEYLDLLNKHQIEYDEKYILE
;
A
#
# COMPACT_ATOMS: atom_id res chain seq x y z
N MET A 1 -21.00 -1.64 6.22
CA MET A 1 -19.62 -1.14 6.48
C MET A 1 -18.69 -2.35 6.58
N TYR A 2 -17.59 -2.38 5.83
CA TYR A 2 -16.63 -3.49 5.89
C TYR A 2 -15.90 -3.47 7.24
N LYS A 3 -15.79 -4.61 7.93
CA LYS A 3 -15.10 -4.72 9.24
C LYS A 3 -13.57 -4.83 9.07
N MET A 4 -12.99 -4.01 8.19
CA MET A 4 -11.54 -3.92 8.04
C MET A 4 -10.96 -3.07 9.17
N LYS A 5 -9.76 -3.39 9.64
CA LYS A 5 -9.06 -2.58 10.63
C LYS A 5 -7.69 -2.18 10.09
N ALA A 6 -7.44 -0.88 10.04
CA ALA A 6 -6.10 -0.35 9.84
C ALA A 6 -5.28 -0.56 11.11
N ILE A 7 -4.17 -1.28 10.98
CA ILE A 7 -3.23 -1.52 12.09
C ILE A 7 -2.14 -0.45 12.08
N ALA A 8 -1.58 -0.16 10.89
CA ALA A 8 -0.60 0.89 10.67
C ALA A 8 -0.74 1.44 9.24
N ILE A 9 -0.55 2.75 9.09
CA ILE A 9 -0.58 3.44 7.80
C ILE A 9 0.56 4.44 7.79
N ASN A 10 1.28 4.53 6.68
CA ASN A 10 2.21 5.62 6.38
C ASN A 10 2.28 5.81 4.85
N GLY A 11 2.83 6.92 4.39
CA GLY A 11 3.02 7.18 2.98
C GLY A 11 4.21 8.08 2.72
N THR A 12 4.68 8.01 1.48
CA THR A 12 5.70 8.86 0.89
C THR A 12 5.03 9.90 -0.02
N GLU A 13 5.82 10.55 -0.87
CA GLU A 13 5.31 11.50 -1.86
C GLU A 13 4.54 10.79 -2.99
N ASP A 14 4.87 9.53 -3.29
CA ASP A 14 4.40 8.80 -4.48
C ASP A 14 3.60 7.52 -4.18
N HIS A 15 3.65 6.98 -2.95
CA HIS A 15 2.90 5.77 -2.59
C HIS A 15 2.56 5.69 -1.09
N ALA A 16 1.78 4.67 -0.71
CA ALA A 16 1.38 4.45 0.68
C ALA A 16 1.52 2.97 1.08
N HIS A 17 1.98 2.74 2.31
CA HIS A 17 2.01 1.43 2.95
C HIS A 17 0.88 1.33 3.98
N VAL A 18 0.08 0.27 3.86
CA VAL A 18 -1.10 0.07 4.69
C VAL A 18 -1.09 -1.37 5.22
N LEU A 19 -0.92 -1.52 6.53
CA LEU A 19 -1.09 -2.80 7.21
C LEU A 19 -2.54 -2.95 7.65
N LEU A 20 -3.25 -3.89 7.03
CA LEU A 20 -4.68 -4.13 7.26
C LEU A 20 -4.93 -5.50 7.88
N PHE A 21 -5.84 -5.54 8.85
CA PHE A 21 -6.58 -6.75 9.17
C PHE A 21 -7.83 -6.81 8.29
N LEU A 22 -7.96 -7.87 7.50
CA LEU A 22 -9.09 -8.12 6.61
C LEU A 22 -9.96 -9.28 7.12
N PRO A 23 -11.29 -9.11 7.19
CA PRO A 23 -12.19 -10.25 7.38
C PRO A 23 -12.06 -11.26 6.23
N SER A 24 -12.27 -12.55 6.49
CA SER A 24 -12.29 -13.59 5.45
C SER A 24 -13.41 -13.43 4.42
N THR A 25 -14.38 -12.55 4.68
CA THR A 25 -15.55 -12.28 3.83
C THR A 25 -15.30 -11.21 2.76
N ILE A 26 -14.10 -10.64 2.68
CA ILE A 26 -13.74 -9.62 1.68
C ILE A 26 -12.48 -10.03 0.93
N THR A 27 -12.49 -9.85 -0.39
CA THR A 27 -11.29 -10.08 -1.21
C THR A 27 -10.32 -8.91 -1.04
N ILE A 28 -9.02 -9.17 -1.25
CA ILE A 28 -7.98 -8.13 -1.24
C ILE A 28 -8.32 -7.05 -2.28
N ALA A 29 -8.70 -7.44 -3.50
CA ALA A 29 -9.09 -6.50 -4.55
C ALA A 29 -10.24 -5.57 -4.11
N LYS A 30 -11.24 -6.10 -3.39
CA LYS A 30 -12.33 -5.27 -2.88
C LYS A 30 -11.88 -4.34 -1.75
N ALA A 31 -11.01 -4.81 -0.86
CA ALA A 31 -10.44 -3.96 0.19
C ALA A 31 -9.67 -2.77 -0.40
N ILE A 32 -8.79 -3.03 -1.38
CA ILE A 32 -8.00 -2.00 -2.04
C ILE A 32 -8.87 -1.04 -2.86
N GLN A 33 -9.92 -1.53 -3.54
CA GLN A 33 -10.89 -0.67 -4.22
C GLN A 33 -11.52 0.33 -3.25
N VAL A 34 -11.91 -0.12 -2.05
CA VAL A 34 -12.52 0.75 -1.03
C VAL A 34 -11.53 1.78 -0.52
N VAL A 35 -10.28 1.37 -0.24
CA VAL A 35 -9.23 2.28 0.24
C VAL A 35 -8.93 3.35 -0.81
N LYS A 36 -8.60 2.95 -2.05
CA LYS A 36 -8.23 3.87 -3.13
C LYS A 36 -9.40 4.78 -3.52
N GLY A 37 -10.60 4.22 -3.70
CA GLY A 37 -11.77 5.01 -4.07
C GLY A 37 -12.19 5.99 -2.99
N GLY A 38 -12.18 5.57 -1.72
CA GLY A 38 -12.50 6.43 -0.59
C GLY A 38 -11.49 7.57 -0.40
N SER A 39 -10.19 7.29 -0.54
CA SER A 39 -9.15 8.31 -0.40
C SER A 39 -9.13 9.26 -1.59
N SER A 40 -9.26 8.79 -2.84
CA SER A 40 -9.37 9.68 -4.01
C SER A 40 -10.57 10.63 -3.87
N HIS A 41 -11.74 10.10 -3.50
CA HIS A 41 -12.92 10.93 -3.28
C HIS A 41 -12.68 12.00 -2.20
N TRP A 42 -12.05 11.63 -1.09
CA TRP A 42 -11.71 12.58 -0.03
C TRP A 42 -10.70 13.63 -0.47
N VAL A 43 -9.65 13.25 -1.22
CA VAL A 43 -8.66 14.19 -1.77
C VAL A 43 -9.34 15.18 -2.70
N HIS A 44 -10.13 14.72 -3.67
CA HIS A 44 -10.81 15.59 -4.65
C HIS A 44 -11.82 16.54 -3.98
N GLN A 45 -12.45 16.12 -2.89
CA GLN A 45 -13.38 16.99 -2.14
C GLN A 45 -12.65 18.00 -1.24
N THR A 46 -11.54 17.60 -0.64
CA THR A 46 -10.85 18.42 0.38
C THR A 46 -9.85 19.38 -0.25
N PHE A 47 -9.24 18.99 -1.36
CA PHE A 47 -8.16 19.72 -2.04
C PHE A 47 -8.47 19.84 -3.53
N PRO A 48 -9.30 20.81 -3.93
CA PRO A 48 -9.69 21.01 -5.34
C PRO A 48 -8.50 21.21 -6.29
N GLU A 49 -7.37 21.71 -5.79
CA GLU A 49 -6.12 21.84 -6.55
C GLU A 49 -5.57 20.48 -7.03
N TYR A 50 -5.84 19.40 -6.31
CA TYR A 50 -5.42 18.03 -6.65
C TYR A 50 -6.49 17.27 -7.44
N HIS A 51 -7.21 17.94 -8.33
CA HIS A 51 -8.24 17.33 -9.19
C HIS A 51 -7.73 16.17 -10.05
N ASP A 52 -6.46 16.22 -10.47
CA ASP A 52 -5.80 15.17 -11.25
C ASP A 52 -5.21 14.05 -10.40
N PHE A 53 -5.37 14.09 -9.07
CA PHE A 53 -4.88 13.03 -8.20
C PHE A 53 -5.54 11.70 -8.57
N GLU A 54 -4.71 10.71 -8.88
CA GLU A 54 -5.14 9.33 -9.04
C GLU A 54 -4.12 8.37 -8.43
N TRP A 55 -4.61 7.21 -8.02
CA TRP A 55 -3.73 6.10 -7.69
C TRP A 55 -3.40 5.32 -8.95
N GLN A 56 -2.17 4.79 -9.03
CA GLN A 56 -1.79 3.78 -10.04
C GLN A 56 -2.85 2.69 -10.16
N LYS A 57 -3.01 2.04 -11.33
CA LYS A 57 -4.06 1.01 -11.50
C LYS A 57 -3.84 -0.19 -10.58
N GLY A 58 -2.60 -0.64 -10.47
CA GLY A 58 -2.19 -1.78 -9.67
C GLY A 58 -2.19 -1.56 -8.15
N TYR A 59 -1.75 -2.61 -7.44
CA TYR A 59 -1.39 -2.59 -6.03
C TYR A 59 -0.47 -3.77 -5.69
N GLY A 60 0.45 -3.58 -4.74
CA GLY A 60 1.18 -4.67 -4.10
C GLY A 60 0.43 -5.17 -2.87
N ALA A 61 0.30 -6.49 -2.71
CA ALA A 61 -0.33 -7.08 -1.53
C ALA A 61 0.44 -8.32 -1.07
N PHE A 62 0.92 -8.26 0.16
CA PHE A 62 1.73 -9.31 0.77
C PHE A 62 1.11 -9.73 2.09
N SER A 63 0.91 -11.03 2.29
CA SER A 63 0.43 -11.56 3.57
C SER A 63 1.59 -11.60 4.57
N VAL A 64 1.29 -11.24 5.82
CA VAL A 64 2.29 -11.22 6.90
C VAL A 64 1.89 -12.16 8.03
N SER A 65 2.90 -12.73 8.69
CA SER A 65 2.71 -13.54 9.89
C SER A 65 2.29 -12.67 11.07
N HIS A 66 1.36 -13.17 11.89
CA HIS A 66 1.00 -12.49 13.14
C HIS A 66 2.18 -12.39 14.11
N PHE A 67 3.14 -13.32 14.05
CA PHE A 67 4.35 -13.28 14.90
C PHE A 67 5.28 -12.11 14.57
N ASP A 68 5.22 -11.60 13.34
CA ASP A 68 6.04 -10.47 12.88
C ASP A 68 5.31 -9.12 13.05
N LEU A 69 4.14 -9.09 13.70
CA LEU A 69 3.25 -7.93 13.67
C LEU A 69 3.94 -6.64 14.13
N ASP A 70 4.67 -6.68 15.24
CA ASP A 70 5.38 -5.50 15.76
C ASP A 70 6.47 -5.02 14.81
N LYS A 71 7.18 -5.96 14.17
CA LYS A 71 8.19 -5.65 13.16
C LYS A 71 7.56 -4.98 11.94
N ILE A 72 6.43 -5.49 11.45
CA ILE A 72 5.73 -4.91 10.29
C ILE A 72 5.12 -3.55 10.64
N ILE A 73 4.55 -3.39 11.84
CA ILE A 73 4.08 -2.08 12.32
C ILE A 73 5.23 -1.07 12.34
N ALA A 74 6.39 -1.45 12.87
CA ALA A 74 7.56 -0.59 12.90
C ALA A 74 8.05 -0.25 11.48
N TYR A 75 8.12 -1.23 10.59
CA TYR A 75 8.46 -1.03 9.19
C TYR A 75 7.49 -0.03 8.52
N THR A 76 6.17 -0.27 8.59
CA THR A 76 5.16 0.64 8.02
C THR A 76 5.29 2.06 8.57
N LYS A 77 5.45 2.24 9.89
CA LYS A 77 5.55 3.58 10.50
C LYS A 77 6.81 4.35 10.12
N ASN A 78 7.88 3.66 9.75
CA ASN A 78 9.16 4.27 9.42
C ASN A 78 9.36 4.50 7.92
N GLN A 79 8.34 4.26 7.08
CA GLN A 79 8.47 4.31 5.62
C GLN A 79 8.99 5.63 5.08
N LYS A 80 8.47 6.76 5.58
CA LYS A 80 9.00 8.08 5.19
C LYS A 80 10.50 8.25 5.46
N LYS A 81 11.04 7.64 6.52
CA LYS A 81 12.49 7.68 6.83
C LYS A 81 13.28 6.71 5.94
N HIS A 82 12.72 5.53 5.66
CA HIS A 82 13.30 4.54 4.77
C HIS A 82 13.48 5.11 3.35
N HIS A 83 12.44 5.74 2.82
CA HIS A 83 12.45 6.37 1.50
C HIS A 83 13.21 7.70 1.41
N ALA A 84 13.85 8.14 2.50
CA ALA A 84 14.86 9.19 2.40
C ALA A 84 16.19 8.67 1.80
N VAL A 85 16.34 7.35 1.70
CA VAL A 85 17.57 6.67 1.24
C VAL A 85 17.29 5.64 0.16
N GLU A 86 16.14 4.97 0.19
CA GLU A 86 15.78 3.89 -0.74
C GLU A 86 14.60 4.28 -1.64
N ASP A 87 14.68 3.99 -2.94
CA ASP A 87 13.62 4.35 -3.88
C ASP A 87 12.49 3.29 -3.89
N SER A 88 11.28 3.75 -4.22
CA SER A 88 10.06 2.94 -4.25
C SER A 88 10.17 1.72 -5.17
N LYS A 89 10.90 1.82 -6.29
CA LYS A 89 11.04 0.72 -7.24
C LYS A 89 11.96 -0.37 -6.70
N THR A 90 13.10 0.02 -6.13
CA THR A 90 14.02 -0.91 -5.48
C THR A 90 13.31 -1.68 -4.38
N GLU A 91 12.59 -1.00 -3.48
CA GLU A 91 11.85 -1.66 -2.40
C GLU A 91 10.79 -2.63 -2.94
N TYR A 92 10.03 -2.23 -3.96
CA TYR A 92 9.01 -3.08 -4.56
C TYR A 92 9.60 -4.35 -5.18
N LEU A 93 10.69 -4.22 -5.94
CA LEU A 93 11.41 -5.37 -6.51
C LEU A 93 11.95 -6.29 -5.41
N ASP A 94 12.49 -5.69 -4.35
CA ASP A 94 12.97 -6.41 -3.17
C ASP A 94 11.88 -7.25 -2.51
N LEU A 95 10.66 -6.69 -2.39
CA LEU A 95 9.50 -7.42 -1.88
C LEU A 95 9.11 -8.57 -2.81
N LEU A 96 9.04 -8.35 -4.12
CA LEU A 96 8.72 -9.41 -5.08
C LEU A 96 9.74 -10.56 -5.01
N ASN A 97 11.03 -10.23 -4.96
CA ASN A 97 12.11 -11.20 -4.85
C ASN A 97 12.07 -11.98 -3.52
N LYS A 98 11.89 -11.30 -2.39
CA LYS A 98 11.75 -11.95 -1.06
C LYS A 98 10.56 -12.91 -1.01
N HIS A 99 9.50 -12.58 -1.74
CA HIS A 99 8.29 -13.40 -1.82
C HIS A 99 8.28 -14.38 -3.01
N GLN A 100 9.38 -14.48 -3.76
CA GLN A 100 9.53 -15.37 -4.92
C GLN A 100 8.41 -15.20 -5.97
N ILE A 101 7.98 -13.95 -6.18
CA ILE A 101 6.99 -13.59 -7.19
C ILE A 101 7.72 -13.30 -8.49
N GLU A 102 7.42 -14.06 -9.54
CA GLU A 102 7.92 -13.77 -10.89
C GLU A 102 7.27 -12.48 -11.43
N TYR A 103 8.07 -11.65 -12.07
CA TYR A 103 7.63 -10.42 -12.70
C TYR A 103 8.37 -10.18 -14.01
N ASP A 104 7.72 -9.48 -14.92
CA ASP A 104 8.36 -8.94 -16.12
C ASP A 104 8.70 -7.48 -15.83
N GLU A 105 9.99 -7.15 -15.90
CA GLU A 105 10.53 -5.81 -15.64
C GLU A 105 9.84 -4.71 -16.45
N LYS A 106 9.30 -5.06 -17.63
CA LYS A 106 8.58 -4.12 -18.50
C LYS A 106 7.32 -3.56 -17.85
N TYR A 107 6.66 -4.33 -16.98
CA TYR A 107 5.38 -3.96 -16.37
C TYR A 107 5.51 -3.55 -14.89
N ILE A 108 6.74 -3.31 -14.42
CA ILE A 108 6.98 -2.89 -13.04
C ILE A 108 6.55 -1.43 -12.85
N LEU A 109 5.54 -1.24 -11.99
CA LEU A 109 4.95 0.05 -11.59
C LEU A 109 4.16 0.80 -12.70
N GLU A 110 3.58 0.07 -13.66
CA GLU A 110 2.56 0.61 -14.59
C GLU A 110 1.16 0.82 -13.96
#